data_AF-A0A1G7PL26-F1
#
_entry.id   AF-A0A1G7PL26-F1
#
_cell.length_a   1.000
_cell.length_b   1.000
_cell.length_c   1.000
_cell.angle_alpha   90.00
_cell.angle_beta   90.00
_cell.angle_gamma   90.00
#
_symmetry.space_group_name_H-M   'P 1'
#
loop_
_entity.id
_entity.type
_entity.pdbx_description
1 polymer ?
#
loop_
_entity_poly.entity_id
_entity_poly.type
_entity_poly.pdbx_seq_one_letter_code
_entity_poly.pdbx_strand_id
1 'polypeptide(L)'
;MKWRCEHCGKPHERNDPPCGNCGHSEFEKAVVPMAPEADDEEAAKTYAWICTECGNDHPKHTPPCDRCGNAKLERRELRYDEDEIVEEMLEDSSDRTPSADVSYLDVLDAKLVVLFLGVAALVAYLALGVLGIVQIPGISPASPVPGNATATDGLVFADVESAYVEELNARRSADGFANLTADENLASAATYINQQVVRAQYTDERPTVDESEVGSRLGDDCAGGYAPATYSYDLNRASDTPTERELARRLVASYDQTSSFEDASEESIGVDLHAGPDGVLYVTRIVC
;
A
#
# COMPACT_ATOMS: atom_id res chain seq x y z
N MET A 1 9.90 35.00 -22.79
CA MET A 1 9.14 35.02 -24.06
C MET A 1 8.47 36.37 -24.16
N LYS A 2 8.62 37.12 -25.25
CA LYS A 2 8.20 38.54 -25.30
C LYS A 2 6.92 38.76 -26.09
N TRP A 3 6.52 37.82 -26.93
CA TRP A 3 5.35 37.93 -27.79
C TRP A 3 4.50 36.66 -27.70
N ARG A 4 3.19 36.78 -27.92
CA ARG A 4 2.28 35.64 -28.07
C ARG A 4 1.32 35.89 -29.22
N CYS A 5 0.87 34.83 -29.88
CA CYS A 5 -0.17 34.95 -30.89
C CYS A 5 -1.50 35.31 -30.24
N GLU A 6 -2.15 36.38 -30.69
CA GLU A 6 -3.44 36.83 -30.15
C GLU A 6 -4.53 35.78 -30.32
N HIS A 7 -4.45 34.99 -31.39
CA HIS A 7 -5.47 34.01 -31.72
C HIS A 7 -5.27 32.65 -31.03
N CYS A 8 -4.05 32.08 -31.09
CA CYS A 8 -3.79 30.74 -30.53
C CYS A 8 -2.97 30.73 -29.24
N GLY A 9 -2.53 31.89 -28.75
CA GLY A 9 -1.80 32.02 -27.48
C GLY A 9 -0.36 31.49 -27.50
N LYS A 10 0.12 30.91 -28.62
CA LYS A 10 1.47 30.34 -28.70
C LYS A 10 2.54 31.40 -28.43
N PRO A 11 3.52 31.16 -27.53
CA PRO A 11 4.57 32.12 -27.26
C PRO A 11 5.60 32.17 -28.40
N HIS A 12 6.11 33.36 -28.66
CA HIS A 12 7.12 33.67 -29.67
C HIS A 12 8.23 34.55 -29.07
N GLU A 13 9.46 34.36 -29.57
CA GLU A 13 10.62 35.13 -29.13
C GLU A 13 10.68 36.53 -29.74
N ARG A 14 10.13 36.70 -30.95
CA ARG A 14 10.13 37.93 -31.74
C ARG A 14 8.77 38.14 -32.42
N ASN A 15 8.46 39.37 -32.80
CA ASN A 15 7.26 39.70 -33.57
C ASN A 15 7.53 39.44 -35.06
N ASP A 16 7.25 38.22 -35.53
CA ASP A 16 7.55 37.76 -36.91
C ASP A 16 6.34 37.03 -37.53
N PRO A 17 5.31 37.77 -37.96
CA PRO A 17 4.15 37.17 -38.62
C PRO A 17 4.50 36.68 -40.03
N PRO A 18 3.86 35.58 -40.51
CA PRO A 18 2.69 34.92 -39.93
C PRO A 18 3.01 33.89 -38.85
N CYS A 19 2.05 33.62 -37.96
CA CYS A 19 2.15 32.56 -36.96
C CYS A 19 2.33 31.19 -37.64
N GLY A 20 3.46 30.53 -37.41
CA GLY A 20 3.73 29.21 -37.99
C GLY A 20 2.76 28.10 -37.54
N ASN A 21 1.90 28.34 -36.54
CA ASN A 21 0.92 27.35 -36.08
C ASN A 21 -0.50 27.57 -36.66
N CYS A 22 -0.96 28.82 -36.73
CA CYS A 22 -2.34 29.13 -37.14
C CYS A 22 -2.46 30.11 -38.32
N GLY A 23 -1.33 30.59 -38.86
CA GLY A 23 -1.30 31.52 -40.00
C GLY A 23 -1.71 32.96 -39.69
N HIS A 24 -2.04 33.28 -38.43
CA HIS A 24 -2.48 34.62 -38.05
C HIS A 24 -1.32 35.64 -38.09
N SER A 25 -1.62 36.85 -38.54
CA SER A 25 -0.60 37.87 -38.87
C SER A 25 -0.31 38.86 -37.74
N GLU A 26 -0.91 38.70 -36.56
CA GLU A 26 -0.78 39.65 -35.45
C GLU A 26 -0.31 38.95 -34.16
N PHE A 27 0.65 39.59 -33.50
CA PHE A 27 1.26 39.15 -32.24
C PHE A 27 1.23 40.30 -31.23
N GLU A 28 0.84 39.99 -29.99
CA GLU A 28 0.85 40.93 -28.87
C GLU A 28 2.04 40.66 -27.93
N LYS A 29 2.53 41.69 -27.22
CA LYS A 29 3.58 41.50 -26.22
C LYS A 29 3.02 40.68 -25.06
N ALA A 30 3.71 39.60 -24.74
CA ALA A 30 3.40 38.80 -23.56
C ALA A 30 3.80 39.60 -22.31
N VAL A 31 2.86 40.35 -21.75
CA VAL A 31 3.01 41.02 -20.46
C VAL A 31 3.00 39.93 -19.38
N VAL A 32 4.09 39.83 -18.62
CA VAL A 32 4.12 39.02 -17.39
C VAL A 32 3.33 39.79 -16.35
N PRO A 33 2.24 39.26 -15.78
CA PRO A 33 1.55 39.94 -14.70
C PRO A 33 2.49 39.97 -13.49
N MET A 34 2.98 41.15 -13.13
CA MET A 34 3.44 41.43 -11.78
C MET A 34 2.21 41.75 -10.94
N ALA A 35 2.17 41.24 -9.71
CA ALA A 35 1.16 41.63 -8.73
C ALA A 35 1.18 43.17 -8.60
N PRO A 36 0.03 43.85 -8.66
CA PRO A 36 0.01 45.30 -8.53
C PRO A 36 0.46 45.70 -7.11
N GLU A 37 1.31 46.71 -7.01
CA GLU A 37 1.58 47.38 -5.75
C GLU A 37 0.32 48.15 -5.31
N ALA A 38 0.08 48.19 -4.00
CA ALA A 38 -1.23 48.42 -3.38
C ALA A 38 -1.83 49.83 -3.51
N ASP A 39 -1.26 50.73 -4.30
CA ASP A 39 -1.64 52.16 -4.30
C ASP A 39 -2.21 52.67 -5.64
N ASP A 40 -2.57 51.79 -6.58
CA ASP A 40 -3.28 52.18 -7.81
C ASP A 40 -4.81 51.98 -7.65
N GLU A 41 -5.51 53.01 -7.16
CA GLU A 41 -6.98 53.03 -6.95
C GLU A 41 -7.78 52.73 -8.25
N GLU A 42 -7.20 52.95 -9.44
CA GLU A 42 -7.83 52.58 -10.70
C GLU A 42 -7.71 51.09 -11.03
N ALA A 43 -6.73 50.37 -10.47
CA ALA A 43 -6.56 48.93 -10.69
C ALA A 43 -7.54 48.08 -9.86
N ALA A 44 -8.19 48.67 -8.85
CA ALA A 44 -9.21 48.02 -8.01
C ALA A 44 -10.62 48.05 -8.62
N LYS A 45 -10.85 48.82 -9.70
CA LYS A 45 -12.18 49.00 -10.29
C LYS A 45 -12.50 47.86 -11.25
N THR A 46 -13.44 47.00 -10.85
CA THR A 46 -13.95 45.93 -11.72
C THR A 46 -15.10 46.46 -12.56
N TYR A 47 -15.07 46.22 -13.86
CA TYR A 47 -16.12 46.67 -14.79
C TYR A 47 -16.82 45.47 -15.44
N ALA A 48 -18.14 45.58 -15.62
CA ALA A 48 -18.93 44.62 -16.38
C ALA A 48 -19.79 45.32 -17.44
N TRP A 49 -20.13 44.59 -18.50
CA TRP A 49 -21.02 45.06 -19.56
C TRP A 49 -22.44 44.58 -19.27
N ILE A 50 -23.33 45.50 -18.94
CA ILE A 50 -24.69 45.19 -18.50
C ILE A 50 -25.68 45.48 -19.63
N CYS A 51 -26.55 44.52 -19.93
CA CYS A 51 -27.62 44.70 -20.91
C CYS A 51 -28.64 45.74 -20.44
N THR A 52 -28.93 46.74 -21.28
CA THR A 52 -29.85 47.83 -20.93
C THR A 52 -31.30 47.38 -20.78
N GLU A 53 -31.66 46.24 -21.36
CA GLU A 53 -33.04 45.74 -21.36
C GLU A 53 -33.29 44.70 -20.26
N CYS A 54 -32.39 43.74 -20.08
CA CYS A 54 -32.63 42.62 -19.16
C CYS A 54 -31.71 42.59 -17.93
N GLY A 55 -30.76 43.53 -17.83
CA GLY A 55 -29.85 43.67 -16.70
C GLY A 55 -28.78 42.59 -16.57
N ASN A 56 -28.67 41.66 -17.53
CA ASN A 56 -27.67 40.60 -17.47
C ASN A 56 -26.25 41.16 -17.63
N ASP A 57 -25.33 40.73 -16.78
CA ASP A 57 -23.92 41.11 -16.82
C ASP A 57 -23.12 40.19 -17.76
N HIS A 58 -22.15 40.79 -18.45
CA HIS A 58 -21.26 40.10 -19.35
C HIS A 58 -19.81 40.54 -19.08
N PRO A 59 -18.87 39.59 -18.99
CA PRO A 59 -17.46 39.91 -18.74
C PRO A 59 -16.76 40.56 -19.95
N LYS A 60 -17.35 40.45 -21.15
CA LYS A 60 -16.83 41.06 -22.40
C LYS A 60 -17.96 41.74 -23.17
N HIS A 61 -17.62 42.74 -23.97
CA HIS A 61 -18.59 43.44 -24.83
C HIS A 61 -18.93 42.62 -26.07
N THR A 62 -19.87 41.69 -25.94
CA THR A 62 -20.28 40.78 -27.02
C THR A 62 -21.77 40.92 -27.32
N PRO A 63 -22.24 42.01 -27.97
CA PRO A 63 -23.62 42.09 -28.42
C PRO A 63 -23.89 41.14 -29.60
N PRO A 64 -25.08 40.53 -29.71
CA PRO A 64 -26.27 40.73 -28.86
C PRO A 64 -26.21 39.97 -27.52
N CYS A 65 -26.96 40.46 -26.52
CA CYS A 65 -27.08 39.82 -25.20
C CYS A 65 -27.62 38.38 -25.32
N ASP A 66 -26.89 37.41 -24.77
CA ASP A 66 -27.22 35.98 -24.86
C ASP A 66 -28.59 35.61 -24.27
N ARG A 67 -29.09 36.39 -23.31
CA ARG A 67 -30.36 36.11 -22.62
C ARG A 67 -31.58 36.63 -23.35
N CYS A 68 -31.51 37.84 -23.90
CA CYS A 68 -32.69 38.53 -24.46
C CYS A 68 -32.51 39.07 -25.88
N GLY A 69 -31.33 38.89 -26.49
CA GLY A 69 -31.03 39.29 -27.85
C GLY A 69 -30.84 40.80 -28.07
N ASN A 70 -30.87 41.63 -27.01
CA ASN A 70 -30.69 43.07 -27.15
C ASN A 70 -29.24 43.42 -27.53
N ALA A 71 -29.07 44.32 -28.49
CA ALA A 71 -27.75 44.68 -29.03
C ALA A 71 -27.01 45.75 -28.21
N LYS A 72 -27.64 46.33 -27.17
CA LYS A 72 -27.06 47.41 -26.37
C LYS A 72 -26.59 46.91 -25.01
N LEU A 73 -25.28 46.98 -24.80
CA LEU A 73 -24.61 46.71 -23.53
C LEU A 73 -23.91 48.00 -23.08
N GLU A 74 -24.05 48.37 -21.82
CA GLU A 74 -23.38 49.52 -21.22
C GLU A 74 -22.31 49.08 -20.24
N ARG A 75 -21.12 49.69 -20.29
CA ARG A 75 -20.06 49.43 -19.32
C ARG A 75 -20.40 50.13 -18.01
N ARG A 76 -20.60 49.36 -16.95
CA ARG A 76 -20.77 49.89 -15.58
C ARG A 76 -19.64 49.41 -14.69
N GLU A 77 -19.21 50.29 -13.81
CA GLU A 77 -18.33 49.98 -12.70
C GLU A 77 -19.14 49.15 -11.70
N LEU A 78 -18.66 47.96 -11.35
CA LEU A 78 -19.20 47.18 -10.25
C LEU A 78 -18.55 47.71 -8.98
N ARG A 79 -19.32 48.48 -8.20
CA ARG A 79 -18.93 48.81 -6.84
C ARG A 79 -19.34 47.64 -5.95
N TYR A 80 -18.35 47.02 -5.32
CA TYR A 80 -18.57 46.12 -4.21
C TYR A 80 -18.21 46.93 -2.96
N ASP A 81 -19.19 47.63 -2.38
CA ASP A 81 -19.00 48.22 -1.06
C ASP A 81 -19.07 47.07 -0.06
N GLU A 82 -17.93 46.66 0.49
CA GLU A 82 -17.81 45.54 1.43
C GLU A 82 -18.75 45.72 2.65
N ASP A 83 -19.07 46.97 2.99
CA ASP A 83 -19.97 47.33 4.09
C ASP A 83 -21.46 47.10 3.74
N GLU A 84 -21.87 47.26 2.47
CA GLU A 84 -23.26 47.09 2.01
C GLU A 84 -23.64 45.61 1.90
N ILE A 85 -22.70 44.74 1.54
CA ILE A 85 -22.93 43.28 1.48
C ILE A 85 -23.19 42.71 2.87
N VAL A 86 -22.58 43.29 3.91
CA VAL A 86 -22.83 42.90 5.30
C VAL A 86 -24.19 43.42 5.76
N GLU A 87 -24.58 44.64 5.40
CA GLU A 87 -25.91 45.20 5.72
C GLU A 87 -27.06 44.47 4.99
N GLU A 88 -26.94 44.17 3.70
CA GLU A 88 -27.98 43.50 2.90
C GLU A 88 -28.22 42.05 3.36
N MET A 89 -27.16 41.33 3.76
CA MET A 89 -27.29 40.00 4.38
C MET A 89 -27.90 40.04 5.79
N LEU A 90 -27.81 41.18 6.50
CA LEU A 90 -28.42 41.35 7.82
C LEU A 90 -29.90 41.69 7.72
N GLU A 91 -30.34 42.45 6.71
CA GLU A 91 -31.75 42.85 6.56
C GLU A 91 -32.68 41.70 6.12
N ASP A 92 -32.22 40.79 5.24
CA ASP A 92 -32.99 39.59 4.84
C ASP A 92 -33.04 38.51 5.95
N SER A 93 -32.24 38.67 7.01
CA SER A 93 -32.21 37.76 8.17
C SER A 93 -33.15 38.16 9.32
N SER A 94 -33.87 39.27 9.20
CA SER A 94 -34.66 39.86 10.30
C SER A 94 -35.91 39.06 10.73
N ASP A 95 -36.28 37.99 10.02
CA ASP A 95 -37.32 37.03 10.44
C ASP A 95 -36.75 35.69 10.96
N ARG A 96 -35.42 35.59 11.10
CA ARG A 96 -34.75 34.39 11.61
C ARG A 96 -33.66 34.78 12.60
N THR A 97 -34.05 34.94 13.86
CA THR A 97 -33.12 35.04 14.99
C THR A 97 -32.03 33.96 14.88
N PRO A 98 -30.74 34.31 14.76
CA PRO A 98 -29.66 33.35 14.86
C PRO A 98 -29.51 32.99 16.34
N SER A 99 -30.19 31.93 16.77
CA SER A 99 -29.87 31.27 18.04
C SER A 99 -28.46 30.69 17.91
N ALA A 100 -27.60 31.01 18.88
CA ALA A 100 -26.23 30.51 19.03
C ALA A 100 -26.16 29.01 19.38
N ASP A 101 -27.03 28.20 18.77
CA ASP A 101 -27.20 26.77 19.03
C ASP A 101 -26.98 25.92 17.78
N VAL A 102 -26.41 26.46 16.69
CA VAL A 102 -26.01 25.63 15.54
C VAL A 102 -24.71 24.91 15.89
N SER A 103 -24.85 23.86 16.69
CA SER A 103 -23.77 22.96 17.07
C SER A 103 -23.31 22.17 15.84
N TYR A 104 -22.03 21.79 15.76
CA TYR A 104 -21.53 20.83 14.76
C TYR A 104 -22.33 19.50 14.74
N LEU A 105 -23.11 19.24 15.80
CA LEU A 105 -24.04 18.11 15.90
C LEU A 105 -25.32 18.26 15.07
N ASP A 106 -25.73 19.48 14.68
CA ASP A 106 -26.91 19.69 13.80
C ASP A 106 -26.65 19.33 12.34
N VAL A 107 -25.37 19.17 11.96
CA VAL A 107 -24.97 18.67 10.62
C VAL A 107 -25.09 17.14 10.54
N LEU A 108 -25.15 16.46 11.68
CA LEU A 108 -25.35 15.01 11.74
C LEU A 108 -26.84 14.69 11.58
N ASP A 109 -27.33 14.67 10.34
CA ASP A 109 -28.57 13.97 10.02
C ASP A 109 -28.46 12.53 10.57
N ALA A 110 -29.54 11.98 11.13
CA ALA A 110 -29.57 10.63 11.68
C ALA A 110 -29.05 9.59 10.66
N LYS A 111 -29.24 9.85 9.37
CA LYS A 111 -28.68 9.06 8.26
C LYS A 111 -27.15 9.10 8.20
N LEU A 112 -26.55 10.26 8.43
CA LEU A 112 -25.09 10.43 8.45
C LEU A 112 -24.46 9.70 9.64
N VAL A 113 -25.11 9.74 10.81
CA VAL A 113 -24.69 8.97 12.00
C VAL A 113 -24.73 7.46 11.71
N VAL A 114 -25.84 6.97 11.14
CA VAL A 114 -26.00 5.55 10.78
C VAL A 114 -24.97 5.11 9.74
N LEU A 115 -24.71 5.94 8.73
CA LEU A 115 -23.67 5.69 7.72
C LEU A 115 -22.28 5.58 8.38
N PHE A 116 -21.94 6.52 9.26
CA PHE A 116 -20.64 6.52 9.94
C PHE A 116 -20.45 5.29 10.83
N LEU A 117 -21.49 4.88 11.56
CA LEU A 117 -21.47 3.64 12.34
C LEU A 117 -21.30 2.40 11.45
N GLY A 118 -21.97 2.36 10.30
CA GLY A 118 -21.80 1.27 9.32
C GLY A 118 -20.38 1.19 8.77
N VAL A 119 -19.78 2.34 8.41
CA VAL A 119 -18.39 2.41 7.96
C VAL A 119 -17.42 2.01 9.07
N ALA A 120 -17.62 2.51 10.29
CA ALA A 120 -16.79 2.13 11.44
C ALA A 120 -16.85 0.63 11.73
N ALA A 121 -18.05 0.01 11.64
CA ALA A 121 -18.21 -1.42 11.78
C ALA A 121 -17.49 -2.21 10.67
N LEU A 122 -17.56 -1.74 9.42
CA LEU A 122 -16.83 -2.33 8.30
C LEU A 122 -15.31 -2.24 8.50
N VAL A 123 -14.80 -1.08 8.90
CA VAL A 123 -13.37 -0.87 9.18
C VAL A 123 -12.91 -1.76 10.32
N ALA A 124 -13.68 -1.85 11.41
CA ALA A 124 -13.39 -2.75 12.52
C ALA A 124 -13.36 -4.22 12.05
N TYR A 125 -14.33 -4.64 11.24
CA TYR A 125 -14.37 -5.99 10.68
C TYR A 125 -13.14 -6.29 9.81
N LEU A 126 -12.74 -5.36 8.94
CA LEU A 126 -11.53 -5.48 8.12
C LEU A 126 -10.27 -5.56 8.98
N ALA A 127 -10.15 -4.72 10.01
CA ALA A 127 -9.02 -4.75 10.95
C ALA A 127 -8.94 -6.10 11.70
N LEU A 128 -10.08 -6.65 12.12
CA LEU A 128 -10.15 -7.98 12.73
C LEU A 128 -9.73 -9.09 11.75
N GLY A 129 -10.04 -8.94 10.45
CA GLY A 129 -9.55 -9.83 9.40
C GLY A 129 -8.04 -9.79 9.23
N VAL A 130 -7.44 -8.60 9.21
CA VAL A 130 -5.97 -8.42 9.15
C VAL A 130 -5.28 -9.02 10.38
N LEU A 131 -5.90 -8.92 11.55
CA LEU A 131 -5.40 -9.50 12.79
C LEU A 131 -5.64 -11.02 12.90
N GLY A 132 -6.31 -11.64 11.93
CA GLY A 132 -6.60 -13.08 11.93
C GLY A 132 -7.68 -13.53 12.93
N ILE A 133 -8.45 -12.61 13.50
CA ILE A 133 -9.50 -12.91 14.49
C ILE A 133 -10.79 -13.38 13.79
N VAL A 134 -11.08 -12.87 12.58
CA VAL A 134 -12.27 -13.21 11.80
C VAL A 134 -11.89 -13.56 10.36
N GLN A 135 -12.49 -14.60 9.78
CA GLN A 135 -12.30 -14.94 8.38
C GLN A 135 -13.26 -14.16 7.46
N ILE A 136 -12.69 -13.24 6.69
CA ILE A 136 -13.28 -12.55 5.55
C ILE A 136 -13.03 -13.37 4.27
N PRO A 137 -14.07 -13.93 3.64
CA PRO A 137 -13.93 -14.67 2.39
C PRO A 137 -13.25 -13.83 1.30
N GLY A 138 -12.19 -14.37 0.69
CA GLY A 138 -11.49 -13.74 -0.45
C GLY A 138 -10.46 -12.66 -0.11
N ILE A 139 -10.30 -12.25 1.15
CA ILE A 139 -9.34 -11.22 1.57
C ILE A 139 -8.49 -11.68 2.76
N SER A 140 -8.96 -12.66 3.54
CA SER A 140 -8.19 -13.11 4.71
C SER A 140 -6.91 -13.82 4.29
N PRO A 141 -5.81 -13.63 5.04
CA PRO A 141 -4.66 -14.50 4.93
C PRO A 141 -5.12 -15.95 5.16
N ALA A 142 -4.40 -16.89 4.55
CA ALA A 142 -4.57 -18.32 4.83
C ALA A 142 -4.67 -18.53 6.35
N SER A 143 -5.54 -19.44 6.81
CA SER A 143 -5.75 -19.72 8.24
C SER A 143 -4.40 -19.76 8.97
N PRO A 144 -4.22 -19.12 10.13
CA PRO A 144 -2.91 -19.12 10.78
C PRO A 144 -2.40 -20.55 10.98
N VAL A 145 -1.11 -20.78 10.73
CA VAL A 145 -0.50 -22.11 10.91
C VAL A 145 -0.52 -22.43 12.41
N PRO A 146 -1.15 -23.54 12.84
CA PRO A 146 -1.23 -23.87 14.26
C PRO A 146 0.15 -24.08 14.89
N GLY A 147 0.33 -23.64 16.14
CA GLY A 147 1.57 -23.83 16.88
C GLY A 147 2.49 -22.60 16.88
N ASN A 148 3.80 -22.81 16.93
CA ASN A 148 4.82 -21.75 17.01
C ASN A 148 5.95 -22.00 16.00
N ALA A 149 6.30 -20.98 15.22
CA ALA A 149 7.35 -21.03 14.19
C ALA A 149 8.68 -20.42 14.64
N THR A 150 8.81 -20.00 15.90
CA THR A 150 9.94 -19.19 16.38
C THR A 150 10.61 -19.75 17.62
N ALA A 151 9.86 -20.40 18.50
CA ALA A 151 10.40 -20.96 19.74
C ALA A 151 9.46 -22.00 20.38
N THR A 152 10.03 -22.89 21.20
CA THR A 152 9.30 -23.72 22.18
C THR A 152 10.15 -23.98 23.41
N ASP A 153 9.55 -24.06 24.60
CA ASP A 153 10.23 -24.45 25.85
C ASP A 153 11.55 -23.70 26.15
N GLY A 154 11.63 -22.42 25.74
CA GLY A 154 12.82 -21.58 25.90
C GLY A 154 13.89 -21.74 24.82
N LEU A 155 13.68 -22.63 23.85
CA LEU A 155 14.53 -22.82 22.67
C LEU A 155 14.12 -21.86 21.56
N VAL A 156 15.08 -21.10 21.03
CA VAL A 156 14.88 -20.23 19.86
C VAL A 156 15.20 -21.01 18.59
N PHE A 157 14.25 -21.12 17.66
CA PHE A 157 14.43 -21.97 16.47
C PHE A 157 15.51 -21.49 15.52
N ALA A 158 15.66 -20.17 15.34
CA ALA A 158 16.75 -19.63 14.53
C ALA A 158 18.15 -20.08 15.03
N ASP A 159 18.32 -20.20 16.35
CA ASP A 159 19.56 -20.68 16.97
C ASP A 159 19.73 -22.20 16.78
N VAL A 160 18.63 -22.96 16.83
CA VAL A 160 18.62 -24.41 16.54
C VAL A 160 18.93 -24.68 15.07
N GLU A 161 18.35 -23.92 14.13
CA GLU A 161 18.56 -24.03 12.68
C GLU A 161 20.02 -23.73 12.32
N SER A 162 20.56 -22.65 12.89
CA SER A 162 21.97 -22.28 12.71
C SER A 162 22.89 -23.39 13.24
N ALA A 163 22.63 -23.88 14.46
CA ALA A 163 23.39 -24.98 15.04
C ALA A 163 23.19 -26.30 14.25
N TYR A 164 22.03 -26.53 13.64
CA TYR A 164 21.77 -27.72 12.83
C TYR A 164 22.71 -27.77 11.63
N VAL A 165 22.89 -26.64 10.93
CA VAL A 165 23.81 -26.56 9.79
C VAL A 165 25.27 -26.73 10.25
N GLU A 166 25.66 -26.14 11.38
CA GLU A 166 26.99 -26.35 11.97
C GLU A 166 27.28 -27.83 12.26
N GLU A 167 26.36 -28.51 12.95
CA GLU A 167 26.51 -29.90 13.36
C GLU A 167 26.47 -30.86 12.16
N LEU A 168 25.62 -30.57 11.17
CA LEU A 168 25.59 -31.31 9.90
C LEU A 168 26.91 -31.15 9.14
N ASN A 169 27.48 -29.95 9.05
CA ASN A 169 28.75 -29.70 8.38
C ASN A 169 29.94 -30.32 9.12
N ALA A 170 29.94 -30.30 10.46
CA ALA A 170 30.95 -30.97 11.25
C ALA A 170 30.99 -32.48 10.94
N ARG A 171 29.81 -33.09 10.79
CA ARG A 171 29.67 -34.49 10.41
C ARG A 171 30.10 -34.74 8.97
N ARG A 172 29.60 -33.97 7.99
CA ARG A 172 30.02 -34.04 6.58
C ARG A 172 31.53 -33.95 6.41
N SER A 173 32.16 -33.01 7.10
CA SER A 173 33.62 -32.84 7.10
C SER A 173 34.36 -34.06 7.68
N ALA A 174 33.81 -34.70 8.71
CA ALA A 174 34.39 -35.91 9.28
C ALA A 174 34.40 -37.09 8.29
N ASP A 175 33.38 -37.15 7.43
CA ASP A 175 33.23 -38.17 6.38
C ASP A 175 33.89 -37.76 5.04
N GLY A 176 34.52 -36.58 4.98
CA GLY A 176 35.28 -36.10 3.82
C GLY A 176 34.46 -35.37 2.76
N PHE A 177 33.21 -35.01 3.06
CA PHE A 177 32.35 -34.21 2.18
C PHE A 177 32.57 -32.71 2.38
N ALA A 178 32.19 -31.93 1.36
CA ALA A 178 32.19 -30.48 1.42
C ALA A 178 31.08 -29.94 2.34
N ASN A 179 31.31 -28.77 2.95
CA ASN A 179 30.32 -28.10 3.76
C ASN A 179 29.20 -27.51 2.89
N LEU A 180 27.99 -27.55 3.41
CA LEU A 180 26.82 -26.86 2.89
C LEU A 180 26.81 -25.41 3.40
N THR A 181 26.37 -24.49 2.56
CA THR A 181 26.17 -23.09 2.88
C THR A 181 24.70 -22.84 3.21
N ALA A 182 24.42 -22.22 4.35
CA ALA A 182 23.05 -21.82 4.68
C ALA A 182 22.56 -20.77 3.67
N ASP A 183 21.37 -20.98 3.13
CA ASP A 183 20.77 -20.10 2.13
C ASP A 183 19.36 -19.66 2.55
N GLU A 184 19.08 -18.37 2.42
CA GLU A 184 17.82 -17.75 2.87
C GLU A 184 16.62 -18.11 1.96
N ASN A 185 16.85 -18.32 0.67
CA ASN A 185 15.82 -18.73 -0.28
C ASN A 185 15.39 -20.18 -0.01
N LEU A 186 16.36 -21.06 0.23
CA LEU A 186 16.10 -22.43 0.64
C LEU A 186 15.42 -22.48 2.01
N ALA A 187 15.81 -21.63 2.97
CA ALA A 187 15.16 -21.54 4.28
C ALA A 187 13.70 -21.09 4.13
N SER A 188 13.43 -20.07 3.33
CA SER A 188 12.08 -19.59 3.01
C SER A 188 11.21 -20.67 2.35
N ALA A 189 11.79 -21.45 1.43
CA ALA A 189 11.10 -22.59 0.82
C ALA A 189 10.83 -23.72 1.84
N ALA A 190 11.78 -24.00 2.74
CA ALA A 190 11.62 -24.96 3.82
C ALA A 190 10.47 -24.54 4.76
N THR A 191 10.41 -23.25 5.15
CA THR A 191 9.31 -22.68 5.92
C THR A 191 7.96 -22.89 5.23
N TYR A 192 7.85 -22.60 3.94
CA TYR A 192 6.60 -22.78 3.20
C TYR A 192 6.14 -24.24 3.22
N ILE A 193 7.04 -25.19 2.94
CA ILE A 193 6.72 -26.62 2.96
C ILE A 193 6.32 -27.07 4.38
N ASN A 194 7.08 -26.66 5.40
CA ASN A 194 6.83 -27.04 6.79
C ASN A 194 5.44 -26.58 7.25
N GLN A 195 5.06 -25.34 6.92
CA GLN A 195 3.74 -24.80 7.22
C GLN A 195 2.61 -25.60 6.58
N GLN A 196 2.77 -26.12 5.35
CA GLN A 196 1.75 -26.98 4.73
C GLN A 196 1.64 -28.32 5.46
N VAL A 197 2.76 -28.90 5.91
CA VAL A 197 2.77 -30.14 6.69
C VAL A 197 2.04 -29.95 8.01
N VAL A 198 2.31 -28.86 8.72
CA VAL A 198 1.66 -28.55 10.01
C VAL A 198 0.16 -28.29 9.82
N ARG A 199 -0.23 -27.53 8.79
CA ARG A 199 -1.65 -27.31 8.46
C ARG A 199 -2.37 -28.63 8.19
N ALA A 200 -1.79 -29.49 7.34
CA ALA A 200 -2.36 -30.79 7.00
C ALA A 200 -2.53 -31.70 8.23
N GLN A 201 -1.69 -31.51 9.25
CA GLN A 201 -1.75 -32.30 10.47
C GLN A 201 -2.78 -31.80 11.49
N TYR A 202 -2.87 -30.48 11.69
CA TYR A 202 -3.63 -29.89 12.80
C TYR A 202 -4.93 -29.18 12.39
N THR A 203 -5.24 -29.14 11.11
CA THR A 203 -6.48 -28.56 10.60
C THR A 203 -7.22 -29.58 9.73
N ASP A 204 -8.51 -29.33 9.48
CA ASP A 204 -9.27 -30.11 8.51
C ASP A 204 -8.90 -29.74 7.06
N GLU A 205 -8.01 -28.75 6.87
CA GLU A 205 -7.48 -28.39 5.55
C GLU A 205 -6.58 -29.52 5.03
N ARG A 206 -6.65 -29.79 3.73
CA ARG A 206 -5.72 -30.69 3.03
C ARG A 206 -4.88 -29.89 2.05
N PRO A 207 -4.01 -29.00 2.55
CA PRO A 207 -3.17 -28.22 1.67
C PRO A 207 -2.26 -29.14 0.86
N THR A 208 -2.07 -28.79 -0.40
CA THR A 208 -1.04 -29.38 -1.24
C THR A 208 0.11 -28.40 -1.33
N VAL A 209 1.35 -28.91 -1.37
CA VAL A 209 2.52 -28.09 -1.67
C VAL A 209 2.41 -27.64 -3.13
N ASP A 210 2.39 -26.33 -3.36
CA ASP A 210 2.43 -25.77 -4.71
C ASP A 210 3.88 -25.70 -5.19
N GLU A 211 4.25 -26.57 -6.12
CA GLU A 211 5.59 -26.64 -6.70
C GLU A 211 6.03 -25.31 -7.35
N SER A 212 5.09 -24.53 -7.89
CA SER A 212 5.43 -23.23 -8.49
C SER A 212 5.80 -22.18 -7.43
N GLU A 213 5.20 -22.29 -6.25
CA GLU A 213 5.43 -21.44 -5.09
C GLU A 213 6.73 -21.83 -4.36
N VAL A 214 7.09 -23.12 -4.38
CA VAL A 214 8.43 -23.58 -3.96
C VAL A 214 9.49 -23.07 -4.94
N GLY A 215 9.30 -23.27 -6.24
CA GLY A 215 10.24 -22.82 -7.27
C GLY A 215 10.45 -21.31 -7.28
N SER A 216 9.40 -20.51 -7.03
CA SER A 216 9.52 -19.05 -6.96
C SER A 216 10.37 -18.57 -5.79
N ARG A 217 10.39 -19.32 -4.67
CA ARG A 217 11.24 -19.03 -3.51
C ARG A 217 12.68 -19.45 -3.73
N LEU A 218 12.89 -20.63 -4.29
CA LEU A 218 14.24 -21.17 -4.53
C LEU A 218 15.02 -20.36 -5.57
N GLY A 219 14.32 -19.69 -6.49
CA GLY A 219 14.97 -18.91 -7.54
C GLY A 219 15.77 -19.80 -8.52
N ASP A 220 16.77 -19.20 -9.16
CA ASP A 220 17.61 -19.89 -10.14
C ASP A 220 18.71 -20.76 -9.49
N ASP A 221 18.93 -20.62 -8.17
CA ASP A 221 20.03 -21.25 -7.43
C ASP A 221 19.90 -22.78 -7.43
N CYS A 222 18.67 -23.30 -7.42
CA CYS A 222 18.38 -24.73 -7.46
C CYS A 222 17.89 -25.23 -8.84
N ALA A 223 18.29 -24.59 -9.95
CA ALA A 223 17.87 -24.99 -11.29
C ALA A 223 18.26 -26.44 -11.66
N GLY A 224 19.27 -27.01 -11.00
CA GLY A 224 19.69 -28.42 -11.14
C GLY A 224 18.78 -29.42 -10.43
N GLY A 225 17.81 -28.95 -9.65
CA GLY A 225 16.95 -29.74 -8.79
C GLY A 225 17.15 -29.40 -7.32
N TYR A 226 16.17 -29.76 -6.51
CA TYR A 226 16.20 -29.62 -5.06
C TYR A 226 15.59 -30.85 -4.40
N ALA A 227 16.01 -31.16 -3.17
CA ALA A 227 15.51 -32.32 -2.44
C ALA A 227 14.91 -31.87 -1.09
N PRO A 228 13.58 -31.78 -0.96
CA PRO A 228 12.95 -31.47 0.32
C PRO A 228 12.85 -32.74 1.18
N ALA A 229 13.07 -32.60 2.49
CA ALA A 229 12.82 -33.65 3.46
C ALA A 229 12.14 -33.07 4.70
N THR A 230 11.04 -33.68 5.13
CA THR A 230 10.33 -33.28 6.35
C THR A 230 10.14 -34.48 7.26
N TYR A 231 10.37 -34.29 8.57
CA TYR A 231 10.16 -35.30 9.59
C TYR A 231 9.67 -34.64 10.88
N SER A 232 9.08 -35.45 11.77
CA SER A 232 8.65 -35.01 13.09
C SER A 232 9.60 -35.51 14.18
N TYR A 233 9.78 -34.69 15.20
CA TYR A 233 10.60 -34.99 16.38
C TYR A 233 9.81 -34.66 17.64
N ASP A 234 9.64 -35.67 18.51
CA ASP A 234 8.89 -35.54 19.75
C ASP A 234 9.84 -35.11 20.88
N LEU A 235 9.85 -33.81 21.20
CA LEU A 235 10.65 -33.24 22.29
C LEU A 235 10.30 -33.85 23.65
N ASN A 236 9.05 -34.23 23.86
CA ASN A 236 8.58 -34.75 25.16
C ASN A 236 9.15 -36.13 25.50
N ARG A 237 9.78 -36.81 24.53
CA ARG A 237 10.50 -38.06 24.80
C ARG A 237 11.86 -37.82 25.46
N ALA A 238 12.39 -36.60 25.41
CA ALA A 238 13.60 -36.24 26.13
C ALA A 238 13.28 -36.09 27.63
N SER A 239 14.15 -36.63 28.48
CA SER A 239 14.05 -36.51 29.93
C SER A 239 14.50 -35.13 30.46
N ASP A 240 15.14 -34.33 29.61
CA ASP A 240 15.69 -33.01 29.89
C ASP A 240 15.31 -32.03 28.76
N THR A 241 15.14 -30.75 29.11
CA THR A 241 15.06 -29.68 28.09
C THR A 241 16.47 -29.47 27.55
N PRO A 242 16.75 -29.78 26.27
CA PRO A 242 18.08 -29.61 25.70
C PRO A 242 18.42 -28.11 25.59
N THR A 243 19.68 -27.79 25.32
CA THR A 243 20.05 -26.49 24.73
C THR A 243 19.80 -26.52 23.22
N GLU A 244 19.82 -25.38 22.55
CA GLU A 244 19.60 -25.27 21.10
C GLU A 244 20.61 -26.12 20.31
N ARG A 245 21.88 -26.06 20.69
CA ARG A 245 22.95 -26.87 20.07
C ARG A 245 22.80 -28.37 20.39
N GLU A 246 22.30 -28.73 21.56
CA GLU A 246 22.04 -30.13 21.90
C GLU A 246 20.85 -30.68 21.11
N LEU A 247 19.78 -29.89 20.95
CA LEU A 247 18.65 -30.24 20.09
C LEU A 247 19.11 -30.40 18.64
N ALA A 248 19.88 -29.44 18.10
CA ALA A 248 20.43 -29.52 16.76
C ALA A 248 21.19 -30.83 16.51
N ARG A 249 22.08 -31.23 17.43
CA ARG A 249 22.80 -32.53 17.37
C ARG A 249 21.85 -33.72 17.35
N ARG A 250 20.82 -33.71 18.20
CA ARG A 250 19.80 -34.78 18.25
C ARG A 250 19.01 -34.86 16.94
N LEU A 251 18.66 -33.72 16.34
CA LEU A 251 17.94 -33.65 15.07
C LEU A 251 18.79 -34.20 13.91
N VAL A 252 20.05 -33.78 13.79
CA VAL A 252 21.00 -34.33 12.80
C VAL A 252 21.14 -35.85 12.96
N ALA A 253 21.28 -36.34 14.20
CA ALA A 253 21.40 -37.78 14.47
C ALA A 253 20.11 -38.58 14.22
N SER A 254 18.93 -37.99 14.45
CA SER A 254 17.64 -38.65 14.24
C SER A 254 17.37 -38.96 12.77
N TYR A 255 17.88 -38.10 11.88
CA TYR A 255 17.57 -38.14 10.46
C TYR A 255 18.46 -39.10 9.66
N ASP A 256 19.69 -39.32 10.13
CA ASP A 256 20.66 -40.25 9.55
C ASP A 256 20.13 -41.68 9.35
N GLN A 257 19.10 -42.07 10.11
CA GLN A 257 18.43 -43.36 9.94
C GLN A 257 17.51 -43.43 8.70
N THR A 258 17.34 -42.32 7.96
CA THR A 258 16.26 -42.17 6.95
C THR A 258 16.66 -41.63 5.56
N SER A 259 17.87 -41.11 5.27
CA SER A 259 18.23 -40.80 3.87
C SER A 259 19.73 -40.65 3.54
N SER A 260 20.07 -40.77 2.25
CA SER A 260 21.41 -40.72 1.63
C SER A 260 21.90 -39.31 1.25
N PHE A 261 21.52 -38.30 2.00
CA PHE A 261 21.86 -36.88 1.73
C PHE A 261 23.33 -36.52 1.97
N GLU A 262 24.08 -37.39 2.65
CA GLU A 262 25.49 -37.16 2.96
C GLU A 262 26.36 -37.21 1.71
N ASP A 263 25.98 -38.03 0.72
CA ASP A 263 26.73 -38.27 -0.53
C ASP A 263 26.51 -37.22 -1.62
N ALA A 264 25.56 -36.34 -1.42
CA ALA A 264 25.05 -35.53 -2.51
C ALA A 264 25.89 -34.23 -2.65
N SER A 265 26.08 -33.82 -3.92
CA SER A 265 27.04 -32.79 -4.32
C SER A 265 26.55 -31.37 -4.10
N GLU A 266 25.54 -31.20 -3.25
CA GLU A 266 24.92 -29.92 -2.97
C GLU A 266 25.88 -28.98 -2.24
N GLU A 267 25.68 -27.71 -2.52
CA GLU A 267 26.46 -26.58 -2.03
C GLU A 267 25.65 -25.78 -1.01
N SER A 268 24.32 -25.89 -1.01
CA SER A 268 23.42 -25.05 -0.21
C SER A 268 22.39 -25.84 0.59
N ILE A 269 21.95 -25.26 1.72
CA ILE A 269 20.91 -25.83 2.59
C ILE A 269 20.01 -24.76 3.17
N GLY A 270 18.72 -25.07 3.25
CA GLY A 270 17.75 -24.35 4.07
C GLY A 270 17.09 -25.30 5.06
N VAL A 271 16.85 -24.83 6.29
CA VAL A 271 16.22 -25.59 7.37
C VAL A 271 15.20 -24.71 8.06
N ASP A 272 14.06 -25.29 8.42
CA ASP A 272 13.00 -24.62 9.17
C ASP A 272 12.44 -25.57 10.25
N LEU A 273 12.20 -25.02 11.44
CA LEU A 273 11.56 -25.69 12.56
C LEU A 273 10.21 -25.07 12.90
N HIS A 274 9.22 -25.93 13.16
CA HIS A 274 7.91 -25.50 13.63
C HIS A 274 7.38 -26.42 14.73
N ALA A 275 6.99 -25.88 15.88
CA ALA A 275 6.34 -26.64 16.94
C ALA A 275 4.83 -26.69 16.72
N GLY A 276 4.27 -27.89 16.63
CA GLY A 276 2.83 -28.12 16.66
C GLY A 276 2.19 -27.76 18.01
N PRO A 277 0.85 -27.63 18.08
CA PRO A 277 0.13 -27.36 19.32
C PRO A 277 0.33 -28.37 20.46
N ASP A 278 0.78 -29.59 20.13
CA ASP A 278 1.08 -30.69 21.06
C ASP A 278 2.57 -30.74 21.47
N GLY A 279 3.39 -29.80 21.00
CA GLY A 279 4.84 -29.75 21.26
C GLY A 279 5.68 -30.66 20.37
N VAL A 280 5.10 -31.33 19.37
CA VAL A 280 5.86 -32.07 18.36
C VAL A 280 6.54 -31.07 17.43
N LEU A 281 7.86 -31.21 17.23
CA LEU A 281 8.60 -30.42 16.26
C LEU A 281 8.46 -31.03 14.86
N TYR A 282 8.21 -30.18 13.88
CA TYR A 282 8.28 -30.48 12.46
C TYR A 282 9.52 -29.80 11.90
N VAL A 283 10.41 -30.60 11.32
CA VAL A 283 11.68 -30.13 10.77
C VAL A 283 11.65 -30.37 9.28
N THR A 284 11.73 -29.29 8.52
CA THR A 284 11.86 -29.34 7.06
C THR A 284 13.25 -28.85 6.69
N ARG A 285 13.87 -29.53 5.74
CA ARG A 285 15.12 -29.09 5.12
C ARG A 285 15.05 -29.25 3.62
N ILE A 286 15.81 -28.42 2.92
CA ILE A 286 15.98 -28.45 1.47
C ILE A 286 17.46 -28.29 1.19
N VAL A 287 17.99 -29.07 0.26
CA VAL A 287 19.31 -28.82 -0.34
C VAL A 287 19.21 -28.64 -1.83
N CYS A 288 20.16 -27.86 -2.32
CA CYS A 288 20.68 -27.79 -3.68
C CYS A 288 22.21 -27.48 -3.96
#